data_AF-A0A495KPN5-F1
#
_entry.id   AF-A0A495KPN5-F1
#
_cell.length_a   1.000
_cell.length_b   1.000
_cell.length_c   1.000
_cell.angle_alpha   90.00
_cell.angle_beta   90.00
_cell.angle_gamma   90.00
#
_symmetry.space_group_name_H-M   'P 1'
#
loop_
_entity.id
_entity.type
_entity.pdbx_description
1 polymer ?
#
loop_
_entity_poly.entity_id
_entity_poly.type
_entity_poly.pdbx_seq_one_letter_code
_entity_poly.pdbx_strand_id
1 'polypeptide(L)'
;MEIYFENIKERIIDEISSAKFNVFAAVAWMGEKYILNELTNCLLRGVQVEIIINDDQRFHDFKDKYADFEKNGGKIFLYDTKSSLMHNKFCVIDLCTTITGSFNWSYGATFHQENIIIERKNIEVAHQFALQFIKLKQSSTLFSNIRAGNVELSHKVNVKSFSGYSDDVSGKGIFILLEEGNRRGYLSLEAPYGNDTSFIPNEIHGFWKSKIEIESFDSTKNDNIEYYEFICIDPNIIKYIK
;
A
#
# COMPACT_ATOMS: atom_id res chain seq x y z
N MET A 1 11.78 -14.31 2.47
CA MET A 1 11.74 -14.93 1.15
C MET A 1 11.26 -16.36 1.18
N GLU A 2 10.10 -16.61 0.57
CA GLU A 2 9.62 -17.95 0.22
C GLU A 2 9.24 -17.97 -1.26
N ILE A 3 9.50 -19.09 -1.93
CA ILE A 3 9.29 -19.24 -3.38
C ILE A 3 8.33 -20.41 -3.60
N TYR A 4 7.32 -20.20 -4.45
CA TYR A 4 6.29 -21.18 -4.73
C TYR A 4 6.11 -21.40 -6.24
N PHE A 5 5.98 -22.67 -6.62
CA PHE A 5 5.71 -23.13 -7.99
C PHE A 5 4.36 -23.89 -8.09
N GLU A 6 3.74 -24.19 -6.95
CA GLU A 6 2.49 -24.96 -6.85
C GLU A 6 1.56 -24.32 -5.84
N ASN A 7 0.25 -24.59 -5.97
CA ASN A 7 -0.81 -24.04 -5.12
C ASN A 7 -0.74 -22.51 -4.99
N ILE A 8 -0.31 -21.83 -6.07
CA ILE A 8 -0.01 -20.40 -6.08
C ILE A 8 -1.24 -19.57 -5.71
N LYS A 9 -2.42 -19.95 -6.24
CA LYS A 9 -3.69 -19.30 -5.93
C LYS A 9 -3.99 -19.36 -4.43
N GLU A 10 -3.86 -20.54 -3.82
CA GLU A 10 -4.09 -20.78 -2.40
C GLU A 10 -3.13 -19.94 -1.56
N ARG A 11 -1.84 -19.88 -1.92
CA ARG A 11 -0.85 -19.02 -1.23
C ARG A 11 -1.21 -17.54 -1.31
N ILE A 12 -1.66 -17.05 -2.45
CA ILE A 12 -2.10 -15.65 -2.61
C ILE A 12 -3.30 -15.36 -1.71
N ILE A 13 -4.29 -16.26 -1.67
CA ILE A 13 -5.48 -16.13 -0.83
C ILE A 13 -5.10 -16.11 0.65
N ASP A 14 -4.21 -17.00 1.09
CA ASP A 14 -3.75 -17.05 2.49
C ASP A 14 -3.15 -15.70 2.93
N GLU A 15 -2.27 -15.12 2.10
CA GLU A 15 -1.66 -13.82 2.40
C GLU A 15 -2.69 -12.69 2.43
N ILE A 16 -3.58 -12.60 1.42
CA ILE A 16 -4.63 -11.56 1.37
C ILE A 16 -5.57 -11.68 2.57
N SER A 17 -5.90 -12.90 3.00
CA SER A 17 -6.77 -13.14 4.15
C SER A 17 -6.21 -12.58 5.46
N SER A 18 -4.88 -12.49 5.56
CA SER A 18 -4.19 -11.94 6.74
C SER A 18 -4.11 -10.41 6.77
N ALA A 19 -4.49 -9.73 5.68
CA ALA A 19 -4.41 -8.28 5.55
C ALA A 19 -5.27 -7.56 6.59
N LYS A 20 -4.71 -6.51 7.21
CA LYS A 20 -5.33 -5.74 8.29
C LYS A 20 -5.64 -4.29 7.91
N PHE A 21 -4.88 -3.69 7.01
CA PHE A 21 -4.95 -2.26 6.70
C PHE A 21 -5.15 -2.01 5.22
N ASN A 22 -4.30 -2.58 4.37
CA ASN A 22 -4.36 -2.33 2.94
C ASN A 22 -3.84 -3.47 2.07
N VAL A 23 -4.39 -3.55 0.86
CA VAL A 23 -3.93 -4.41 -0.23
C VAL A 23 -3.84 -3.57 -1.52
N PHE A 24 -2.64 -3.46 -2.07
CA PHE A 24 -2.38 -2.83 -3.37
C PHE A 24 -1.90 -3.88 -4.37
N ALA A 25 -2.64 -4.09 -5.44
CA ALA A 25 -2.28 -5.11 -6.42
C ALA A 25 -2.20 -4.54 -7.85
N ALA A 26 -1.10 -4.77 -8.54
CA ALA A 26 -0.99 -4.51 -9.97
C ALA A 26 -0.77 -5.83 -10.69
N VAL A 27 -1.81 -6.29 -11.39
CA VAL A 27 -1.81 -7.54 -12.14
C VAL A 27 -2.33 -7.30 -13.56
N ALA A 28 -1.64 -7.83 -14.56
CA ALA A 28 -2.02 -7.58 -15.96
C ALA A 28 -3.48 -7.97 -16.24
N TRP A 29 -3.91 -9.11 -15.67
CA TRP A 29 -5.28 -9.60 -15.78
C TRP A 29 -5.78 -10.18 -14.47
N MET A 30 -7.06 -9.95 -14.21
CA MET A 30 -7.81 -10.46 -13.06
C MET A 30 -9.12 -11.10 -13.54
N GLY A 31 -9.54 -12.17 -12.87
CA GLY A 31 -10.76 -12.93 -13.19
C GLY A 31 -10.90 -14.24 -12.42
N GLU A 32 -9.94 -14.58 -11.56
CA GLU A 32 -10.03 -15.70 -10.63
C GLU A 32 -10.98 -15.34 -9.48
N LYS A 33 -12.06 -16.13 -9.32
CA LYS A 33 -13.18 -15.80 -8.44
C LYS A 33 -12.83 -15.90 -6.95
N TYR A 34 -11.97 -16.82 -6.54
CA TYR A 34 -11.60 -17.00 -5.14
C TYR A 34 -10.69 -15.88 -4.66
N ILE A 35 -9.77 -15.42 -5.50
CA ILE A 35 -8.95 -14.22 -5.22
C ILE A 35 -9.85 -12.98 -5.12
N LEU A 36 -10.78 -12.77 -6.07
CA LEU A 36 -11.72 -11.64 -6.01
C LEU A 36 -12.62 -11.68 -4.76
N ASN A 37 -13.09 -12.87 -4.37
CA ASN A 37 -13.89 -13.05 -3.16
C ASN A 37 -13.08 -12.69 -1.91
N GLU A 38 -11.82 -13.11 -1.81
CA GLU A 38 -11.02 -12.79 -0.64
C GLU A 38 -10.67 -11.29 -0.55
N LEU A 39 -10.40 -10.64 -1.68
CA LEU A 39 -10.25 -9.19 -1.73
C LEU A 39 -11.54 -8.47 -1.31
N THR A 40 -12.70 -9.03 -1.63
CA THR A 40 -14.00 -8.50 -1.16
C THR A 40 -14.18 -8.73 0.35
N ASN A 41 -13.73 -9.87 0.88
CA ASN A 41 -13.71 -10.13 2.32
C ASN A 41 -12.82 -9.13 3.07
N CYS A 42 -11.66 -8.76 2.51
CA CYS A 42 -10.82 -7.68 3.05
C CYS A 42 -11.62 -6.38 3.21
N LEU A 43 -12.34 -5.94 2.17
CA LEU A 43 -13.17 -4.73 2.23
C LEU A 43 -14.23 -4.80 3.32
N LEU A 44 -14.89 -5.96 3.47
CA LEU A 44 -15.87 -6.18 4.53
C LEU A 44 -15.27 -6.12 5.94
N ARG A 45 -13.98 -6.45 6.09
CA ARG A 45 -13.21 -6.27 7.34
C ARG A 45 -12.73 -4.82 7.55
N GLY A 46 -12.98 -3.92 6.59
CA GLY A 46 -12.52 -2.53 6.62
C GLY A 46 -11.12 -2.31 6.06
N VAL A 47 -10.51 -3.33 5.45
CA VAL A 47 -9.21 -3.23 4.77
C VAL A 47 -9.39 -2.48 3.45
N GLN A 48 -8.52 -1.52 3.15
CA GLN A 48 -8.53 -0.85 1.86
C GLN A 48 -8.00 -1.78 0.77
N VAL A 49 -8.71 -1.90 -0.35
CA VAL A 49 -8.23 -2.68 -1.50
C VAL A 49 -8.26 -1.82 -2.75
N GLU A 50 -7.09 -1.67 -3.38
CA GLU A 50 -6.93 -0.99 -4.67
C GLU A 50 -6.18 -1.90 -5.65
N ILE A 51 -6.71 -1.99 -6.87
CA ILE A 51 -6.19 -2.91 -7.89
C ILE A 51 -5.99 -2.12 -9.19
N ILE A 52 -4.86 -2.33 -9.85
CA ILE A 52 -4.58 -1.85 -11.20
C ILE A 52 -4.57 -3.04 -12.15
N ILE A 53 -5.38 -2.95 -13.21
CA ILE A 53 -5.47 -3.94 -14.29
C ILE A 53 -5.47 -3.24 -15.65
N ASN A 54 -5.23 -3.98 -16.73
CA ASN A 54 -5.25 -3.41 -18.08
C ASN A 54 -6.67 -3.03 -18.53
N ASP A 55 -6.81 -1.86 -19.17
CA ASP A 55 -8.03 -1.45 -19.88
C ASP A 55 -8.16 -2.17 -21.23
N ASP A 56 -8.44 -3.47 -21.18
CA ASP A 56 -8.55 -4.32 -22.38
C ASP A 56 -9.87 -5.09 -22.47
N GLN A 57 -10.06 -5.81 -23.58
CA GLN A 57 -11.26 -6.59 -23.81
C GLN A 57 -11.51 -7.62 -22.68
N ARG A 58 -10.46 -8.21 -22.11
CA ARG A 58 -10.61 -9.19 -21.02
C ARG A 58 -11.21 -8.54 -19.78
N PHE A 59 -10.80 -7.31 -19.46
CA PHE A 59 -11.46 -6.57 -18.40
C PHE A 59 -12.94 -6.32 -18.72
N HIS A 60 -13.24 -5.80 -19.91
CA HIS A 60 -14.62 -5.45 -20.27
C HIS A 60 -15.57 -6.66 -20.33
N ASP A 61 -15.08 -7.84 -20.72
CA ASP A 61 -15.86 -9.09 -20.74
C ASP A 61 -16.25 -9.57 -19.34
N PHE A 62 -15.46 -9.22 -18.31
CA PHE A 62 -15.64 -9.69 -16.94
C PHE A 62 -16.05 -8.61 -15.96
N LYS A 63 -16.21 -7.36 -16.40
CA LYS A 63 -16.39 -6.18 -15.52
C LYS A 63 -17.55 -6.32 -14.53
N ASP A 64 -18.64 -6.97 -14.94
CA ASP A 64 -19.84 -7.15 -14.10
C ASP A 64 -19.58 -8.06 -12.89
N LYS A 65 -18.51 -8.86 -12.92
CA LYS A 65 -18.09 -9.69 -11.78
C LYS A 65 -17.52 -8.86 -10.63
N TYR A 66 -17.10 -7.62 -10.87
CA TYR A 66 -16.55 -6.73 -9.85
C TYR A 66 -17.62 -5.95 -9.08
N ALA A 67 -18.90 -6.10 -9.40
CA ALA A 67 -19.98 -5.29 -8.81
C ALA A 67 -20.00 -5.34 -7.27
N ASP A 68 -19.83 -6.51 -6.66
CA ASP A 68 -19.80 -6.64 -5.20
C ASP A 68 -18.52 -6.04 -4.60
N PHE A 69 -17.38 -6.19 -5.29
CA PHE A 69 -16.12 -5.58 -4.87
C PHE A 69 -16.21 -4.05 -4.87
N GLU A 70 -16.73 -3.45 -5.95
CA GLU A 70 -16.94 -2.01 -6.07
C GLU A 70 -17.96 -1.48 -5.05
N LYS A 71 -19.08 -2.20 -4.86
CA LYS A 71 -20.11 -1.85 -3.87
C LYS A 71 -19.58 -1.78 -2.44
N ASN A 72 -18.59 -2.62 -2.11
CA ASN A 72 -17.93 -2.64 -0.80
C ASN A 72 -16.74 -1.66 -0.70
N GLY A 73 -16.54 -0.78 -1.69
CA GLY A 73 -15.54 0.29 -1.66
C GLY A 73 -14.19 -0.07 -2.27
N GLY A 74 -14.08 -1.23 -2.91
CA GLY A 74 -12.91 -1.61 -3.69
C GLY A 74 -12.71 -0.69 -4.88
N LYS A 75 -11.46 -0.34 -5.18
CA LYS A 75 -11.11 0.54 -6.30
C LYS A 75 -10.36 -0.23 -7.38
N ILE A 76 -10.86 -0.15 -8.60
CA ILE A 76 -10.21 -0.71 -9.79
C ILE A 76 -9.75 0.43 -10.69
N PHE A 77 -8.45 0.50 -10.92
CA PHE A 77 -7.80 1.44 -11.82
C PHE A 77 -7.44 0.73 -13.13
N LEU A 78 -7.89 1.29 -14.24
CA LEU A 78 -7.68 0.77 -15.58
C LEU A 78 -6.49 1.48 -16.21
N TYR A 79 -5.44 0.72 -16.45
CA TYR A 79 -4.22 1.20 -17.09
C TYR A 79 -4.43 1.30 -18.60
N ASP A 80 -4.12 2.46 -19.21
CA ASP A 80 -4.28 2.67 -20.66
C ASP A 80 -3.28 1.80 -21.44
N THR A 81 -3.81 0.81 -22.18
CA THR A 81 -3.01 -0.14 -22.96
C THR A 81 -2.66 0.32 -24.37
N LYS A 82 -3.02 1.54 -24.79
CA LYS A 82 -2.77 2.02 -26.17
C LYS A 82 -1.29 2.03 -26.54
N SER A 83 -0.42 2.31 -25.58
CA SER A 83 1.02 2.44 -25.81
C SER A 83 1.81 1.19 -25.39
N SER A 84 1.44 0.58 -24.27
CA SER A 84 2.08 -0.63 -23.74
C SER A 84 1.15 -1.33 -22.75
N LEU A 85 1.32 -2.64 -22.59
CA LEU A 85 0.59 -3.41 -21.58
C LEU A 85 1.26 -3.23 -20.20
N MET A 86 0.47 -3.00 -19.15
CA MET A 86 0.93 -3.18 -17.78
C MET A 86 1.02 -4.68 -17.51
N HIS A 87 2.22 -5.24 -17.59
CA HIS A 87 2.46 -6.68 -17.45
C HIS A 87 3.00 -7.09 -16.07
N ASN A 88 2.91 -6.21 -15.07
CA ASN A 88 3.28 -6.55 -13.70
C ASN A 88 2.32 -7.59 -13.12
N LYS A 89 2.81 -8.38 -12.15
CA LYS A 89 2.00 -9.22 -11.27
C LYS A 89 2.58 -9.13 -9.86
N PHE A 90 2.19 -8.10 -9.13
CA PHE A 90 2.57 -7.96 -7.73
C PHE A 90 1.39 -7.52 -6.86
N CYS A 91 1.51 -7.80 -5.58
CA CYS A 91 0.59 -7.42 -4.53
C CYS A 91 1.39 -7.00 -3.30
N VAL A 92 1.04 -5.85 -2.72
CA VAL A 92 1.60 -5.33 -1.48
C VAL A 92 0.52 -5.34 -0.42
N ILE A 93 0.78 -6.00 0.71
CA ILE A 93 -0.15 -6.18 1.81
C ILE A 93 0.43 -5.50 3.05
N ASP A 94 -0.35 -4.62 3.67
CA ASP A 94 -0.04 -3.86 4.89
C ASP A 94 1.32 -3.12 4.84
N LEU A 95 1.82 -2.88 3.62
CA LEU A 95 3.11 -2.28 3.30
C LEU A 95 4.33 -2.95 3.94
N CYS A 96 4.20 -4.21 4.33
CA CYS A 96 5.30 -5.01 4.84
C CYS A 96 5.39 -6.40 4.23
N THR A 97 4.38 -6.81 3.45
CA THR A 97 4.39 -8.06 2.71
C THR A 97 4.24 -7.80 1.22
N THR A 98 5.06 -8.46 0.41
CA THR A 98 5.03 -8.39 -1.05
C THR A 98 4.87 -9.78 -1.62
N ILE A 99 3.96 -9.94 -2.57
CA ILE A 99 3.86 -11.09 -3.45
C ILE A 99 4.19 -10.62 -4.85
N THR A 100 5.09 -11.29 -5.56
CA THR A 100 5.43 -10.95 -6.95
C THR A 100 5.83 -12.19 -7.73
N GLY A 101 5.66 -12.17 -9.04
CA GLY A 101 6.03 -13.30 -9.88
C GLY A 101 5.46 -13.22 -11.28
N SER A 102 5.24 -14.38 -11.89
CA SER A 102 4.68 -14.50 -13.24
C SER A 102 3.15 -14.68 -13.24
N PHE A 103 2.59 -15.16 -12.13
CA PHE A 103 1.19 -15.57 -12.01
C PHE A 103 0.20 -14.40 -12.12
N ASN A 104 -0.59 -14.35 -13.19
CA ASN A 104 -1.74 -13.44 -13.29
C ASN A 104 -2.90 -13.92 -12.40
N TRP A 105 -3.79 -13.02 -12.00
CA TRP A 105 -4.98 -13.39 -11.22
C TRP A 105 -6.17 -13.76 -12.12
N SER A 106 -5.89 -14.38 -13.26
CA SER A 106 -6.89 -14.87 -14.19
C SER A 106 -7.18 -16.35 -13.94
N TYR A 107 -8.38 -16.83 -14.30
CA TYR A 107 -8.72 -18.24 -14.18
C TYR A 107 -7.72 -19.16 -14.90
N GLY A 108 -7.27 -18.75 -16.10
CA GLY A 108 -6.34 -19.51 -16.93
C GLY A 108 -4.95 -19.71 -16.33
N ALA A 109 -4.47 -18.77 -15.49
CA ALA A 109 -3.13 -18.86 -14.89
C ALA A 109 -2.93 -20.12 -14.04
N THR A 110 -4.00 -20.65 -13.45
CA THR A 110 -3.98 -21.89 -12.66
C THR A 110 -3.51 -23.11 -13.47
N PHE A 111 -3.60 -23.07 -14.80
CA PHE A 111 -3.22 -24.16 -15.69
C PHE A 111 -1.86 -23.93 -16.38
N HIS A 112 -1.14 -22.87 -16.01
CA HIS A 112 0.16 -22.52 -16.56
C HIS A 112 1.30 -22.82 -15.58
N GLN A 113 2.50 -23.00 -16.11
CA GLN A 113 3.72 -23.14 -15.32
C GLN A 113 4.16 -21.73 -14.90
N GLU A 114 3.87 -21.39 -13.65
CA GLU A 114 4.02 -20.04 -13.10
C GLU A 114 4.77 -20.13 -11.76
N ASN A 115 5.26 -18.99 -11.27
CA ASN A 115 5.87 -18.92 -9.94
C ASN A 115 5.51 -17.62 -9.24
N ILE A 116 5.61 -17.63 -7.91
CA ILE A 116 5.58 -16.43 -7.08
C ILE A 116 6.67 -16.47 -6.01
N ILE A 117 7.06 -15.29 -5.56
CA ILE A 117 7.89 -15.03 -4.39
C ILE A 117 7.02 -14.29 -3.39
N ILE A 118 7.10 -14.69 -2.12
CA ILE A 118 6.47 -13.99 -1.00
C ILE A 118 7.56 -13.48 -0.07
N GLU A 119 7.67 -12.15 0.04
CA GLU A 119 8.47 -11.46 1.04
C GLU A 119 7.57 -10.94 2.15
N ARG A 120 7.69 -11.51 3.36
CA ARG A 120 6.96 -11.03 4.54
C ARG A 120 7.86 -10.20 5.44
N LYS A 121 7.28 -9.23 6.14
CA LYS A 121 7.97 -8.35 7.11
C LYS A 121 9.18 -7.62 6.51
N ASN A 122 9.13 -7.32 5.21
CA ASN A 122 10.16 -6.58 4.50
C ASN A 122 9.56 -5.27 3.98
N ILE A 123 9.68 -4.22 4.80
CA ILE A 123 9.12 -2.90 4.52
C ILE A 123 9.79 -2.26 3.30
N GLU A 124 11.12 -2.41 3.17
CA GLU A 124 11.89 -1.84 2.06
C GLU A 124 11.37 -2.34 0.70
N VAL A 125 11.24 -3.66 0.54
CA VAL A 125 10.73 -4.27 -0.70
C VAL A 125 9.28 -3.88 -0.93
N ALA A 126 8.44 -3.92 0.11
CA ALA A 126 7.03 -3.53 0.01
C ALA A 126 6.85 -2.07 -0.42
N HIS A 127 7.68 -1.17 0.10
CA HIS A 127 7.68 0.24 -0.26
C HIS A 127 8.07 0.47 -1.72
N GLN A 128 9.09 -0.25 -2.24
CA GLN A 128 9.47 -0.15 -3.65
C GLN A 128 8.32 -0.55 -4.58
N PHE A 129 7.60 -1.63 -4.28
CA PHE A 129 6.43 -2.04 -5.06
C PHE A 129 5.24 -1.09 -4.87
N ALA A 130 5.03 -0.55 -3.67
CA ALA A 130 3.97 0.44 -3.42
C ALA A 130 4.23 1.73 -4.23
N LEU A 131 5.47 2.20 -4.32
CA LEU A 131 5.84 3.32 -5.18
C LEU A 131 5.55 3.05 -6.65
N GLN A 132 5.89 1.84 -7.12
CA GLN A 132 5.58 1.44 -8.49
C GLN A 132 4.06 1.38 -8.72
N PHE A 133 3.28 0.91 -7.74
CA PHE A 133 1.81 0.95 -7.81
C PHE A 133 1.29 2.38 -7.96
N ILE A 134 1.78 3.33 -7.14
CA ILE A 134 1.38 4.74 -7.23
C ILE A 134 1.71 5.32 -8.60
N LYS A 135 2.90 5.02 -9.14
CA LYS A 135 3.29 5.46 -10.48
C LYS A 135 2.35 4.92 -11.57
N LEU A 136 1.99 3.64 -11.51
CA LEU A 136 1.04 3.04 -12.45
C LEU A 136 -0.35 3.65 -12.31
N LYS A 137 -0.80 3.91 -11.07
CA LYS A 137 -2.09 4.51 -10.75
C LYS A 137 -2.24 5.91 -11.36
N GLN A 138 -1.18 6.72 -11.37
CA GLN A 138 -1.17 8.05 -12.02
C GLN A 138 -1.41 7.97 -13.53
N SER A 139 -1.07 6.84 -14.17
CA SER A 139 -1.32 6.58 -15.59
C SER A 139 -2.58 5.75 -15.84
N SER A 140 -3.44 5.62 -14.84
CA SER A 140 -4.65 4.80 -14.90
C SER A 140 -5.91 5.63 -14.64
N THR A 141 -7.05 5.17 -15.13
CA THR A 141 -8.36 5.78 -14.88
C THR A 141 -9.18 4.91 -13.95
N LEU A 142 -9.83 5.49 -12.95
CA LEU A 142 -10.73 4.75 -12.07
C LEU A 142 -11.93 4.22 -12.89
N PHE A 143 -12.15 2.90 -12.90
CA PHE A 143 -13.22 2.26 -13.69
C PHE A 143 -14.61 2.78 -13.32
N SER A 144 -14.92 2.80 -12.02
CA SER A 144 -16.12 3.43 -11.51
C SER A 144 -15.99 3.65 -9.99
N ASN A 145 -16.75 4.61 -9.45
CA ASN A 145 -17.10 4.59 -8.04
C ASN A 145 -18.44 5.30 -7.82
N ILE A 146 -19.51 4.54 -7.59
CA ILE A 146 -20.87 5.04 -7.30
C ILE A 146 -20.89 5.82 -5.96
N ARG A 147 -19.82 5.73 -5.15
CA ARG A 147 -19.57 6.60 -3.99
C ARG A 147 -18.29 7.40 -4.20
N ALA A 148 -18.41 8.57 -4.84
CA ALA A 148 -17.38 9.61 -4.89
C ALA A 148 -17.11 10.28 -3.51
N GLY A 149 -17.13 9.50 -2.41
CA GLY A 149 -17.10 10.03 -1.04
C GLY A 149 -16.29 9.22 -0.02
N ASN A 150 -15.62 8.12 -0.40
CA ASN A 150 -14.77 7.38 0.54
C ASN A 150 -13.29 7.73 0.37
N VAL A 151 -12.70 8.09 1.51
CA VAL A 151 -11.43 8.75 1.77
C VAL A 151 -10.28 8.23 0.90
N GLU A 152 -9.60 9.15 0.23
CA GLU A 152 -8.24 8.92 -0.25
C GLU A 152 -7.38 8.72 0.99
N LEU A 153 -7.07 7.46 1.33
CA LEU A 153 -6.36 7.13 2.57
C LEU A 153 -4.98 7.78 2.56
N SER A 154 -4.34 7.85 1.40
CA SER A 154 -3.17 8.69 1.22
C SER A 154 -3.55 10.14 0.97
N HIS A 155 -3.13 11.00 1.87
CA HIS A 155 -3.35 12.43 1.79
C HIS A 155 -2.10 13.14 2.29
N LYS A 156 -2.07 14.45 2.13
CA LYS A 156 -1.00 15.28 2.64
C LYS A 156 -1.22 15.49 4.15
N VAL A 157 -0.28 15.02 4.95
CA VAL A 157 -0.27 15.21 6.41
C VAL A 157 0.76 16.27 6.77
N ASN A 158 0.38 17.20 7.65
CA ASN A 158 1.25 18.28 8.06
C ASN A 158 2.46 17.78 8.85
N VAL A 159 3.63 18.33 8.53
CA VAL A 159 4.83 18.26 9.36
C VAL A 159 4.66 19.26 10.50
N LYS A 160 4.50 18.75 11.72
CA LYS A 160 4.31 19.58 12.91
C LYS A 160 5.64 20.14 13.42
N SER A 161 6.64 19.28 13.48
CA SER A 161 7.99 19.62 13.93
C SER A 161 8.96 18.53 13.48
N PHE A 162 10.24 18.84 13.49
CA PHE A 162 11.29 17.85 13.30
C PHE A 162 12.44 18.13 14.25
N SER A 163 13.18 17.08 14.61
CA SER A 163 14.34 17.16 15.48
C SER A 163 15.43 16.20 14.99
N GLY A 164 16.66 16.69 14.92
CA GLY A 164 17.81 15.82 14.66
C GLY A 164 18.08 14.90 15.86
N TYR A 165 18.53 13.69 15.59
CA TYR A 165 19.05 12.77 16.59
C TYR A 165 20.43 12.27 16.18
N SER A 166 21.23 11.92 17.18
CA SER A 166 22.55 11.33 17.01
C SER A 166 22.81 10.45 18.23
N ASP A 167 22.75 9.15 18.07
CA ASP A 167 23.06 8.18 19.13
C ASP A 167 23.77 6.95 18.57
N ASP A 168 24.45 6.23 19.45
CA ASP A 168 25.31 5.11 19.07
C ASP A 168 24.52 3.90 18.53
N VAL A 169 23.21 3.84 18.77
CA VAL A 169 22.35 2.71 18.38
C VAL A 169 21.66 2.99 17.05
N SER A 170 21.13 4.19 16.87
CA SER A 170 20.29 4.59 15.74
C SER A 170 21.05 5.37 14.69
N GLY A 171 22.32 5.72 14.95
CA GLY A 171 23.13 6.56 14.08
C GLY A 171 22.68 8.02 14.13
N LYS A 172 22.80 8.72 13.00
CA LYS A 172 22.36 10.11 12.83
C LYS A 172 21.15 10.17 11.91
N GLY A 173 20.17 10.97 12.28
CA GLY A 173 18.97 11.13 11.49
C GLY A 173 18.08 12.26 11.96
N ILE A 174 16.87 12.30 11.41
CA ILE A 174 15.86 13.31 11.72
C ILE A 174 14.56 12.58 12.06
N PHE A 175 13.98 12.89 13.22
CA PHE A 175 12.60 12.55 13.51
C PHE A 175 11.68 13.64 13.00
N ILE A 176 10.66 13.25 12.25
CA ILE A 176 9.57 14.13 11.80
C ILE A 176 8.32 13.74 12.58
N LEU A 177 7.75 14.70 13.31
CA LEU A 177 6.42 14.57 13.89
C LEU A 177 5.38 15.03 12.87
N LEU A 178 4.44 14.14 12.59
CA LEU A 178 3.28 14.38 11.73
C LEU A 178 2.04 14.61 12.58
N GLU A 179 1.17 15.51 12.14
CA GLU A 179 -0.08 15.84 12.83
C GLU A 179 -1.25 16.03 11.85
N GLU A 180 -2.35 15.34 12.13
CA GLU A 180 -3.63 15.51 11.45
C GLU A 180 -4.77 15.47 12.48
N GLY A 181 -5.36 16.63 12.77
CA GLY A 181 -6.40 16.73 13.80
C GLY A 181 -5.87 16.27 15.16
N ASN A 182 -6.41 15.16 15.69
CA ASN A 182 -5.96 14.56 16.94
C ASN A 182 -4.98 13.38 16.75
N ARG A 183 -4.63 13.03 15.51
CA ARG A 183 -3.68 11.97 15.18
C ARG A 183 -2.27 12.51 15.10
N ARG A 184 -1.32 11.74 15.65
CA ARG A 184 0.12 11.98 15.50
C ARG A 184 0.86 10.72 15.11
N GLY A 185 1.97 10.87 14.42
CA GLY A 185 2.92 9.78 14.19
C GLY A 185 4.30 10.33 13.88
N TYR A 186 5.26 9.43 13.80
CA TYR A 186 6.66 9.79 13.61
C TYR A 186 7.21 9.08 12.40
N LEU A 187 8.01 9.81 11.61
CA LEU A 187 8.90 9.23 10.62
C LEU A 187 10.34 9.41 11.09
N SER A 188 11.14 8.36 10.95
CA SER A 188 12.58 8.43 11.15
C SER A 188 13.24 8.50 9.78
N LEU A 189 14.04 9.54 9.55
CA LEU A 189 14.82 9.68 8.34
C LEU A 189 16.30 9.46 8.62
N GLU A 190 16.97 8.68 7.78
CA GLU A 190 18.42 8.72 7.64
C GLU A 190 18.83 10.08 7.09
N ALA A 191 19.73 10.76 7.79
CA ALA A 191 20.27 12.04 7.36
C ALA A 191 21.66 11.83 6.74
N PRO A 192 21.79 11.78 5.40
CA PRO A 192 23.09 11.61 4.75
C PRO A 192 24.01 12.84 4.96
N TYR A 193 23.47 14.01 5.33
CA TYR A 193 24.21 15.28 5.42
C TYR A 193 23.82 16.14 6.64
N GLY A 194 24.05 15.65 7.86
CA GLY A 194 23.91 16.48 9.07
C GLY A 194 22.51 17.10 9.28
N ASN A 195 22.43 18.27 9.91
CA ASN A 195 21.17 18.95 10.24
C ASN A 195 20.49 19.69 9.06
N ASP A 196 20.84 19.37 7.80
CA ASP A 196 20.13 19.97 6.66
C ASP A 196 18.69 19.45 6.62
N THR A 197 17.76 20.36 6.86
CA THR A 197 16.31 20.08 6.94
C THR A 197 15.56 20.76 5.79
N SER A 198 16.28 21.39 4.85
CA SER A 198 15.69 22.16 3.74
C SER A 198 14.87 21.30 2.76
N PHE A 199 15.12 19.99 2.74
CA PHE A 199 14.41 19.04 1.90
C PHE A 199 13.08 18.56 2.52
N ILE A 200 12.79 18.90 3.78
CA ILE A 200 11.57 18.47 4.46
C ILE A 200 10.41 19.39 4.03
N PRO A 201 9.37 18.86 3.35
CA PRO A 201 8.21 19.63 2.96
C PRO A 201 7.32 19.92 4.17
N ASN A 202 6.47 20.94 4.07
CA ASN A 202 5.49 21.27 5.11
C ASN A 202 4.40 20.18 5.27
N GLU A 203 4.18 19.38 4.23
CA GLU A 203 3.24 18.27 4.23
C GLU A 203 3.87 17.06 3.56
N ILE A 204 3.63 15.87 4.10
CA ILE A 204 4.12 14.60 3.57
C ILE A 204 2.95 13.79 3.04
N HIS A 205 3.05 13.29 1.81
CA HIS A 205 2.07 12.36 1.28
C HIS A 205 2.24 10.97 1.91
N GLY A 206 1.16 10.44 2.47
CA GLY A 206 1.18 9.14 3.13
C GLY A 206 -0.16 8.84 3.79
N PHE A 207 -0.21 7.77 4.58
CA PHE A 207 -1.43 7.38 5.27
C PHE A 207 -1.16 6.82 6.65
N TRP A 208 -2.13 7.02 7.54
CA TRP A 208 -2.16 6.40 8.86
C TRP A 208 -2.50 4.91 8.72
N LYS A 209 -1.69 4.05 9.31
CA LYS A 209 -1.84 2.59 9.26
C LYS A 209 -2.55 2.05 10.49
N SER A 210 -1.90 2.10 11.65
CA SER A 210 -2.41 1.45 12.87
C SER A 210 -2.22 2.35 14.09
N LYS A 211 -3.17 2.32 15.03
CA LYS A 211 -3.03 3.05 16.29
C LYS A 211 -1.91 2.40 17.11
N ILE A 212 -0.99 3.22 17.62
CA ILE A 212 0.12 2.82 18.48
C ILE A 212 -0.26 3.14 19.93
N GLU A 213 -0.13 2.15 20.81
CA GLU A 213 -0.19 2.40 22.24
C GLU A 213 1.17 2.93 22.71
N ILE A 214 1.17 4.17 23.20
CA ILE A 214 2.37 4.78 23.78
C ILE A 214 2.25 4.73 25.30
N GLU A 215 3.17 4.00 25.93
CA GLU A 215 3.44 4.10 27.35
C GLU A 215 4.15 5.43 27.63
N SER A 216 3.40 6.43 28.09
CA SER A 216 3.97 7.70 28.54
C SER A 216 4.28 7.63 30.03
N PHE A 217 5.53 7.88 30.42
CA PHE A 217 5.91 8.12 31.82
C PHE A 217 5.60 9.55 32.29
N ASP A 218 5.02 10.39 31.42
CA ASP A 218 4.81 11.80 31.67
C ASP A 218 3.34 12.13 31.97
N SER A 219 3.13 12.94 33.02
CA SER A 219 1.82 13.23 33.63
C SER A 219 0.99 14.30 32.90
N THR A 220 1.43 14.71 31.71
CA THR A 220 0.82 15.76 30.88
C THR A 220 0.15 15.19 29.62
N LYS A 221 -0.39 13.96 29.71
CA LYS A 221 -1.19 13.37 28.64
C LYS A 221 -2.35 14.32 28.30
N ASN A 222 -2.28 14.90 27.12
CA ASN A 222 -3.42 15.56 26.53
C ASN A 222 -4.32 14.43 26.01
N ASP A 223 -5.29 14.00 26.81
CA ASP A 223 -6.06 12.75 26.65
C ASP A 223 -6.76 12.58 25.29
N ASN A 224 -6.81 13.63 24.48
CA ASN A 224 -7.41 13.61 23.15
C ASN A 224 -6.44 13.23 22.01
N ILE A 225 -5.13 13.18 22.25
CA ILE A 225 -4.14 12.89 21.20
C ILE A 225 -3.94 11.38 21.07
N GLU A 226 -4.08 10.88 19.85
CA GLU A 226 -3.88 9.48 19.50
C GLU A 226 -2.66 9.31 18.61
N TYR A 227 -1.89 8.24 18.83
CA TYR A 227 -0.71 7.96 18.04
C TYR A 227 -0.98 6.86 17.03
N TYR A 228 -0.43 7.03 15.83
CA TYR A 228 -0.58 6.12 14.71
C TYR A 228 0.74 5.92 14.00
N GLU A 229 0.94 4.71 13.47
CA GLU A 229 1.97 4.42 12.48
C GLU A 229 1.61 5.18 11.21
N PHE A 230 2.54 5.98 10.68
CA PHE A 230 2.37 6.69 9.42
C PHE A 230 3.28 6.08 8.37
N ILE A 231 2.71 5.76 7.21
CA ILE A 231 3.51 5.31 6.08
C ILE A 231 3.65 6.45 5.10
N CYS A 232 4.89 6.92 4.97
CA CYS A 232 5.29 7.86 3.95
C CYS A 232 5.28 7.19 2.57
N ILE A 233 4.58 7.81 1.63
CA ILE A 233 4.68 7.49 0.20
C ILE A 233 5.20 8.68 -0.62
N ASP A 234 5.59 9.77 0.05
CA ASP A 234 6.07 10.99 -0.59
C ASP A 234 7.40 10.73 -1.30
N PRO A 235 7.47 10.86 -2.65
CA PRO A 235 8.67 10.54 -3.41
C PRO A 235 9.91 11.34 -2.99
N ASN A 236 9.73 12.54 -2.44
CA ASN A 236 10.84 13.40 -2.04
C ASN A 236 11.52 12.92 -0.75
N ILE A 237 10.72 12.35 0.16
CA ILE A 237 11.18 11.94 1.49
C ILE A 237 11.40 10.43 1.60
N ILE A 238 10.64 9.61 0.88
CA ILE A 238 10.60 8.17 1.12
C ILE A 238 11.97 7.49 1.02
N LYS A 239 12.86 8.01 0.16
CA LYS A 239 14.24 7.52 -0.01
C LYS A 239 15.15 7.72 1.20
N TYR A 240 14.72 8.52 2.17
CA TYR A 240 15.42 8.76 3.42
C TYR A 240 14.78 8.03 4.60
N ILE A 241 13.63 7.37 4.43
CA ILE A 241 12.95 6.66 5.53
C ILE A 241 13.84 5.50 6.02
N LYS A 242 13.99 5.40 7.34
CA LYS A 242 14.68 4.31 8.03
C LYS A 242 13.76 3.12 8.31
#